data_AF-A0A966UQD1-F1
#
_entry.id   AF-A0A966UQD1-F1
#
_cell.length_a   1.000
_cell.length_b   1.000
_cell.length_c   1.000
_cell.angle_alpha   90.00
_cell.angle_beta   90.00
_cell.angle_gamma   90.00
#
_symmetry.space_group_name_H-M   'P 1'
#
loop_
_entity.id
_entity.type
_entity.pdbx_description
1 polymer ?
#
loop_
_entity_poly.entity_id
_entity_poly.type
_entity_poly.pdbx_seq_one_letter_code
_entity_poly.pdbx_strand_id
1 'polypeptide(L)'
;MELHNEYKRKELENRIARYDNLQLAKKVSLNSAYGALGSQYFRFYDLRMALGVTTAGQLSIRWIENKINDYLNKLLKTNEDYVIASDTDSIYLRLGPLVDKVYTEKKDINSVIAFMDKVCESKIQPYIDESYQELASYVHAYAQKMQMKREALANKGIWTAKKRYILNVYNNEGVSYNEPQMKVMGLEMIKSSTPSAVRQKMRESIKIMMNGSEDDIHNFIDDFKSEFKNLPVEEISFPRGVNGLKNYSDSVMLYKKGTPIHVKGAIIYNYFIKQKNLDKKYPLIQEGEKLKFIYLKQPNPFKDSVVSFPQRLPKEFEMQMYIDYDTQFEKAFIEPIKVILDCMGWSIEKKNSLESFF
;
A
#
# COMPACT_ATOMS: atom_id res chain seq x y z
N MET A 1 15.07 10.12 -39.47
CA MET A 1 15.87 9.99 -38.23
C MET A 1 14.99 9.69 -37.01
N GLU A 2 13.80 10.30 -36.90
CA GLU A 2 12.82 10.03 -35.82
C GLU A 2 12.24 8.60 -35.83
N LEU A 3 11.84 8.05 -36.99
CA LEU A 3 11.33 6.67 -37.11
C LEU A 3 12.32 5.58 -36.65
N HIS A 4 13.63 5.80 -36.85
CA HIS A 4 14.67 4.88 -36.39
C HIS A 4 14.80 4.89 -34.86
N ASN A 5 14.55 6.06 -34.24
CA ASN A 5 14.58 6.23 -32.80
C ASN A 5 13.35 5.58 -32.14
N GLU A 6 12.19 5.65 -32.78
CA GLU A 6 10.95 5.02 -32.30
C GLU A 6 11.02 3.48 -32.35
N TYR A 7 11.56 2.90 -33.42
CA TYR A 7 11.77 1.45 -33.51
C TYR A 7 12.73 0.96 -32.43
N LYS A 8 13.85 1.67 -32.24
CA LYS A 8 14.84 1.34 -31.20
C LYS A 8 14.24 1.48 -29.80
N ARG A 9 13.43 2.51 -29.56
CA ARG A 9 12.70 2.69 -28.30
C ARG A 9 11.74 1.53 -28.03
N LYS A 10 10.92 1.14 -29.01
CA LYS A 10 10.01 0.01 -28.89
C LYS A 10 10.75 -1.32 -28.64
N GLU A 11 11.89 -1.52 -29.29
CA GLU A 11 12.73 -2.69 -29.04
C GLU A 11 13.27 -2.69 -27.60
N LEU A 12 13.74 -1.55 -27.10
CA LEU A 12 14.20 -1.41 -25.72
C LEU A 12 13.06 -1.64 -24.72
N GLU A 13 11.88 -1.08 -24.95
CA GLU A 13 10.68 -1.30 -24.12
C GLU A 13 10.33 -2.80 -24.05
N ASN A 14 10.35 -3.51 -25.18
CA ASN A 14 10.13 -4.96 -25.23
C ASN A 14 11.22 -5.74 -24.48
N ARG A 15 12.50 -5.34 -24.61
CA ARG A 15 13.61 -5.99 -23.89
C ARG A 15 13.52 -5.76 -22.39
N ILE A 16 13.18 -4.55 -21.95
CA ILE A 16 12.94 -4.22 -20.54
C ILE A 16 11.83 -5.11 -19.99
N ALA A 17 10.67 -5.16 -20.65
CA ALA A 17 9.56 -6.01 -20.24
C ALA A 17 9.93 -7.50 -20.20
N ARG A 18 10.69 -7.99 -21.18
CA ARG A 18 11.17 -9.39 -21.21
C ARG A 18 12.08 -9.70 -20.03
N TYR A 19 13.08 -8.86 -19.77
CA TYR A 19 14.06 -9.11 -18.70
C TYR A 19 13.48 -8.92 -17.31
N ASP A 20 12.56 -7.96 -17.14
CA ASP A 20 11.82 -7.77 -15.90
C ASP A 20 10.97 -9.02 -15.57
N ASN A 21 10.19 -9.51 -16.53
CA ASN A 21 9.43 -10.75 -16.36
C ASN A 21 10.32 -11.97 -16.07
N LEU A 22 11.47 -12.09 -16.74
CA LEU A 22 12.39 -13.20 -16.52
C LEU A 22 13.04 -13.13 -15.12
N GLN A 23 13.44 -11.93 -14.68
CA GLN A 23 13.99 -11.69 -13.36
C GLN A 23 12.96 -12.03 -12.30
N LEU A 24 11.71 -11.59 -12.47
CA LEU A 24 10.62 -11.85 -11.52
C LEU A 24 10.30 -13.34 -11.45
N ALA A 25 10.19 -14.02 -12.59
CA ALA A 25 9.93 -15.46 -12.64
C ALA A 25 11.01 -16.27 -11.91
N LYS A 26 12.29 -15.92 -12.14
CA LYS A 26 13.41 -16.56 -11.43
C LYS A 26 13.38 -16.27 -9.93
N LYS A 27 13.10 -15.03 -9.52
CA LYS A 27 12.95 -14.64 -8.12
C LYS A 27 11.83 -15.43 -7.43
N VAL A 28 10.66 -15.51 -8.06
CA VAL A 28 9.51 -16.28 -7.53
C VAL A 28 9.86 -17.75 -7.42
N SER A 29 10.51 -18.34 -8.42
CA SER A 29 10.93 -19.75 -8.39
C SER A 29 11.89 -20.05 -7.23
N LEU A 30 12.93 -19.22 -7.05
CA LEU A 30 13.90 -19.37 -5.95
C LEU A 30 13.26 -19.18 -4.57
N ASN A 31 12.40 -18.17 -4.41
CA ASN A 31 11.68 -17.94 -3.15
C ASN A 31 10.68 -19.06 -2.85
N SER A 32 10.09 -19.66 -3.89
CA SER A 32 9.20 -20.82 -3.76
C SER A 32 9.93 -22.07 -3.32
N ALA A 33 11.23 -22.22 -3.62
CA ALA A 33 12.02 -23.36 -3.13
C ALA A 33 12.12 -23.37 -1.60
N TYR A 34 12.35 -22.20 -0.98
CA TYR A 34 12.29 -22.06 0.49
C TYR A 34 10.89 -22.43 1.02
N GLY A 35 9.82 -21.90 0.41
CA GLY A 35 8.45 -22.23 0.82
C GLY A 35 8.10 -23.71 0.67
N ALA A 36 8.62 -24.36 -0.37
CA ALA A 36 8.40 -25.77 -0.65
C ALA A 36 9.01 -26.67 0.44
N LEU A 37 10.15 -26.31 1.04
CA LEU A 37 10.73 -27.03 2.18
C LEU A 37 9.79 -27.11 3.39
N GLY A 38 8.85 -26.16 3.51
CA GLY A 38 7.81 -26.13 4.54
C GLY A 38 6.51 -26.84 4.17
N SER A 39 6.39 -27.39 2.95
CA SER A 39 5.19 -28.09 2.48
C SER A 39 5.32 -29.60 2.59
N GLN A 40 4.40 -30.25 3.32
CA GLN A 40 4.37 -31.71 3.49
C GLN A 40 4.26 -32.51 2.17
N TYR A 41 3.86 -31.85 1.09
CA TYR A 41 3.73 -32.45 -0.25
C TYR A 41 5.02 -32.38 -1.07
N PHE A 42 6.04 -31.68 -0.60
CA PHE A 42 7.31 -31.57 -1.30
C PHE A 42 8.22 -32.75 -0.97
N ARG A 43 8.89 -33.30 -1.98
CA ARG A 43 9.78 -34.47 -1.81
C ARG A 43 10.87 -34.25 -0.74
N PHE A 44 11.39 -33.03 -0.65
CA PHE A 44 12.43 -32.64 0.30
C PHE A 44 11.87 -31.82 1.47
N TYR A 45 10.63 -32.10 1.87
CA TYR A 45 10.03 -31.46 3.04
C TYR A 45 10.91 -31.65 4.28
N ASP A 46 11.37 -30.53 4.85
CA ASP A 46 12.11 -30.50 6.10
C ASP A 46 11.84 -29.18 6.82
N LEU A 47 10.99 -29.24 7.84
CA LEU A 47 10.61 -28.08 8.63
C LEU A 47 11.82 -27.43 9.31
N ARG A 48 12.87 -28.20 9.65
CA ARG A 48 14.07 -27.66 10.30
C ARG A 48 14.83 -26.76 9.34
N MET A 49 14.92 -27.15 8.07
CA MET A 49 15.54 -26.31 7.03
C MET A 49 14.72 -25.05 6.78
N ALA A 50 13.39 -25.17 6.66
CA ALA A 50 12.52 -24.01 6.48
C ALA A 50 12.64 -23.03 7.66
N LEU A 51 12.61 -23.53 8.91
CA LEU A 51 12.79 -22.72 10.11
C LEU A 51 14.17 -22.09 10.14
N GLY A 52 15.23 -22.85 9.85
CA GLY A 52 16.60 -22.35 9.82
C GLY A 52 16.77 -21.14 8.90
N VAL A 53 16.16 -21.14 7.72
CA VAL A 53 16.13 -19.98 6.81
C VAL A 53 15.44 -18.79 7.46
N THR A 54 14.25 -18.98 8.03
CA THR A 54 13.48 -17.86 8.64
C THR A 54 14.16 -17.26 9.87
N THR A 55 14.69 -18.09 10.76
CA THR A 55 15.32 -17.64 12.00
C THR A 55 16.67 -16.98 11.70
N ALA A 56 17.41 -17.49 10.72
CA ALA A 56 18.63 -16.84 10.24
C ALA A 56 18.31 -15.46 9.63
N GLY A 57 17.24 -15.33 8.83
CA GLY A 57 16.79 -14.04 8.30
C GLY A 57 16.45 -13.03 9.42
N GLN A 58 15.71 -13.47 10.44
CA GLN A 58 15.39 -12.62 11.61
C GLN A 58 16.63 -12.18 12.38
N LEU A 59 17.61 -13.08 12.56
CA LEU A 59 18.88 -12.73 13.18
C LEU A 59 19.64 -11.71 12.32
N SER A 60 19.78 -11.96 11.01
CA SER A 60 20.51 -11.09 10.09
C SER A 60 19.95 -9.67 10.04
N ILE A 61 18.63 -9.50 10.02
CA ILE A 61 18.02 -8.17 9.94
C ILE A 61 18.14 -7.40 11.26
N ARG A 62 17.98 -8.07 12.42
CA ARG A 62 18.18 -7.46 13.74
C ARG A 62 19.64 -7.14 14.02
N TRP A 63 20.55 -7.98 13.53
CA TRP A 63 21.98 -7.76 13.64
C TRP A 63 22.38 -6.45 12.98
N ILE A 64 21.96 -6.25 11.72
CA ILE A 64 22.33 -5.04 10.99
C ILE A 64 21.60 -3.80 11.53
N GLU A 65 20.35 -3.95 11.98
CA GLU A 65 19.60 -2.89 12.66
C GLU A 65 20.38 -2.34 13.86
N ASN A 66 20.82 -3.24 14.76
CA ASN A 66 21.60 -2.86 15.93
C ASN A 66 22.94 -2.22 15.55
N LYS A 67 23.69 -2.83 14.61
CA LYS A 67 24.99 -2.32 14.16
C LYS A 67 24.88 -0.91 13.58
N ILE A 68 23.86 -0.66 12.76
CA ILE A 68 23.66 0.66 12.13
C ILE A 68 23.23 1.71 13.15
N ASN A 69 22.34 1.37 14.08
CA ASN A 69 21.99 2.28 15.18
C ASN A 69 23.23 2.62 16.01
N ASP A 70 24.05 1.64 16.40
CA ASP A 70 25.29 1.89 17.14
C ASP A 70 26.27 2.79 16.37
N TYR A 71 26.45 2.53 15.07
CA TYR A 71 27.33 3.30 14.21
C TYR A 71 26.89 4.77 14.11
N LEU A 72 25.60 5.00 13.85
CA LEU A 72 25.05 6.35 13.69
C LEU A 72 25.03 7.11 15.03
N ASN A 73 24.69 6.45 16.13
CA ASN A 73 24.75 7.05 17.47
C ASN A 73 26.18 7.45 17.85
N LYS A 74 27.19 6.62 17.56
CA LYS A 74 28.60 6.97 17.78
C LYS A 74 29.04 8.15 16.91
N LEU A 75 28.67 8.15 15.63
CA LEU A 75 29.02 9.20 14.68
C LEU A 75 28.36 10.54 15.06
N LEU A 76 27.10 10.50 15.46
CA LEU A 76 26.29 11.68 15.75
C LEU A 76 26.30 12.08 17.22
N LYS A 77 26.91 11.28 18.10
CA LYS A 77 26.94 11.49 19.56
C LYS A 77 25.54 11.65 20.14
N THR A 78 24.67 10.72 19.78
CA THR A 78 23.24 10.68 20.14
C THR A 78 22.92 9.35 20.82
N ASN A 79 21.67 9.22 21.27
CA ASN A 79 21.10 7.97 21.76
C ASN A 79 19.67 7.83 21.22
N GLU A 80 19.55 7.74 19.90
CA GLU A 80 18.29 7.69 19.15
C GLU A 80 18.22 6.45 18.25
N ASP A 81 17.00 6.02 17.94
CA ASP A 81 16.76 4.98 16.93
C ASP A 81 16.77 5.60 15.52
N TYR A 82 17.83 5.35 14.78
CA TYR A 82 17.96 5.76 13.38
C TYR A 82 17.23 4.81 12.43
N VAL A 83 17.14 3.53 12.78
CA VAL A 83 16.31 2.56 12.07
C VAL A 83 14.85 2.75 12.51
N ILE A 84 14.04 3.36 11.65
CA ILE A 84 12.63 3.69 11.96
C ILE A 84 11.65 2.58 11.58
N ALA A 85 12.07 1.67 10.71
CA ALA A 85 11.30 0.50 10.34
C ALA A 85 12.21 -0.62 9.84
N SER A 86 11.75 -1.85 10.02
CA SER A 86 12.36 -3.06 9.48
C SER A 86 11.28 -3.99 8.94
N ASP A 87 11.43 -4.46 7.71
CA ASP A 87 10.53 -5.44 7.09
C ASP A 87 11.30 -6.52 6.34
N THR A 88 11.34 -7.70 6.96
CA THR A 88 11.86 -8.97 6.43
C THR A 88 13.34 -8.96 6.07
N ASP A 89 13.73 -8.18 5.08
CA ASP A 89 15.07 -8.06 4.49
C ASP A 89 15.50 -6.60 4.26
N SER A 90 14.67 -5.62 4.64
CA SER A 90 14.91 -4.19 4.47
C SER A 90 14.87 -3.43 5.79
N ILE A 91 15.73 -2.43 5.92
CA ILE A 91 15.72 -1.43 7.00
C ILE A 91 15.50 -0.03 6.43
N TYR A 92 14.86 0.84 7.20
CA TYR A 92 14.59 2.23 6.82
C TYR A 92 15.30 3.15 7.80
N LEU A 93 16.17 4.02 7.27
CA LEU A 93 17.02 4.90 8.07
C LEU A 93 16.52 6.35 8.03
N ARG A 94 16.37 6.98 9.20
CA ARG A 94 16.14 8.42 9.31
C ARG A 94 17.48 9.15 9.40
N LEU A 95 18.00 9.55 8.24
CA LEU A 95 19.30 10.26 8.15
C LEU A 95 19.19 11.79 8.23
N GLY A 96 18.01 12.33 8.58
CA GLY A 96 17.78 13.77 8.76
C GLY A 96 18.80 14.44 9.69
N PRO A 97 19.06 13.91 10.91
CA PRO A 97 20.06 14.48 11.82
C PRO A 97 21.48 14.53 11.25
N LEU A 98 21.84 13.61 10.35
CA LEU A 98 23.15 13.66 9.66
C LEU A 98 23.19 14.79 8.65
N VAL A 99 22.11 14.99 7.90
CA VAL A 99 21.98 16.12 6.95
C VAL A 99 22.03 17.44 7.69
N ASP A 100 21.33 17.57 8.82
CA ASP A 100 21.27 18.80 9.63
C ASP A 100 22.65 19.23 10.17
N LYS A 101 23.56 18.28 10.43
CA LYS A 101 24.94 18.59 10.85
C LYS A 101 25.82 19.12 9.72
N VAL A 102 25.52 18.77 8.47
CA VAL A 102 26.34 19.14 7.30
C VAL A 102 25.79 20.38 6.61
N TYR A 103 24.46 20.48 6.53
CA TYR A 103 23.75 21.58 5.88
C TYR A 103 23.08 22.46 6.94
N THR A 104 23.68 23.63 7.21
CA THR A 104 23.16 24.61 8.18
C THR A 104 22.16 25.61 7.58
N GLU A 105 22.09 25.72 6.25
CA GLU A 105 21.22 26.66 5.52
C GLU A 105 20.23 25.96 4.57
N LYS A 106 19.51 26.75 3.76
CA LYS A 106 18.49 26.29 2.80
C LYS A 106 19.01 25.12 1.96
N LYS A 107 18.31 24.00 2.06
CA LYS A 107 18.66 22.72 1.46
C LYS A 107 18.08 22.61 0.06
N ASP A 108 18.92 22.63 -0.97
CA ASP A 108 18.51 22.08 -2.26
C ASP A 108 18.37 20.56 -2.12
N ILE A 109 17.17 20.04 -2.40
CA ILE A 109 16.85 18.62 -2.18
C ILE A 109 17.75 17.74 -3.03
N ASN A 110 18.02 18.12 -4.28
CA ASN A 110 18.84 17.33 -5.19
C ASN A 110 20.28 17.22 -4.68
N SER A 111 20.83 18.32 -4.18
CA SER A 111 22.15 18.36 -3.55
C SER A 111 22.23 17.47 -2.31
N VAL A 112 21.20 17.48 -1.46
CA VAL A 112 21.13 16.59 -0.29
C VAL A 112 21.04 15.12 -0.70
N ILE A 113 20.24 14.80 -1.71
CA ILE A 113 20.11 13.43 -2.23
C ILE A 113 21.45 12.95 -2.81
N ALA A 114 22.15 13.76 -3.60
CA ALA A 114 23.46 13.42 -4.15
C ALA A 114 24.55 13.26 -3.07
N PHE A 115 24.51 14.10 -2.03
CA PHE A 115 25.35 13.93 -0.86
C PHE A 115 25.05 12.60 -0.15
N MET A 116 23.77 12.29 0.05
CA MET A 116 23.35 11.09 0.76
C MET A 116 23.67 9.81 0.00
N ASP A 117 23.58 9.83 -1.33
CA ASP A 117 24.02 8.73 -2.18
C ASP A 117 25.50 8.41 -1.96
N LYS A 118 26.35 9.45 -1.96
CA LYS A 118 27.80 9.29 -1.67
C LYS A 118 28.07 8.77 -0.26
N VAL A 119 27.34 9.24 0.74
CA VAL A 119 27.50 8.76 2.13
C VAL A 119 27.08 7.29 2.24
N CYS A 120 25.95 6.92 1.63
CA CYS A 120 25.48 5.55 1.60
C CYS A 120 26.52 4.64 0.96
N GLU A 121 27.06 5.00 -0.20
CA GLU A 121 28.03 4.17 -0.92
C GLU A 121 29.41 4.13 -0.25
N SER A 122 29.92 5.27 0.23
CA SER A 122 31.32 5.36 0.70
C SER A 122 31.51 5.08 2.19
N LYS A 123 30.45 5.13 2.99
CA LYS A 123 30.53 4.99 4.45
C LYS A 123 29.59 3.92 4.99
N ILE A 124 28.31 3.99 4.64
CA ILE A 124 27.31 3.05 5.20
C ILE A 124 27.49 1.66 4.58
N GLN A 125 27.65 1.54 3.27
CA GLN A 125 27.78 0.26 2.57
C GLN A 125 29.00 -0.55 3.06
N PRO A 126 30.23 0.00 3.17
CA PRO A 126 31.37 -0.75 3.71
C PRO A 126 31.14 -1.23 5.14
N TYR A 127 30.49 -0.41 5.98
CA TYR A 127 30.18 -0.79 7.36
C TYR A 127 29.14 -1.92 7.43
N ILE A 128 28.15 -1.92 6.54
CA ILE A 128 27.18 -3.02 6.39
C ILE A 128 27.89 -4.31 5.98
N ASP A 129 28.78 -4.23 5.00
CA ASP A 129 29.53 -5.39 4.49
C ASP A 129 30.42 -5.99 5.58
N GLU A 130 31.14 -5.16 6.34
CA GLU A 130 31.92 -5.58 7.50
C GLU A 130 31.04 -6.22 8.58
N SER A 131 29.90 -5.61 8.90
CA SER A 131 28.96 -6.11 9.91
C SER A 131 28.41 -7.50 9.55
N TYR A 132 28.16 -7.76 8.27
CA TYR A 132 27.75 -9.09 7.84
C TYR A 132 28.89 -10.10 7.71
N GLN A 133 30.12 -9.64 7.47
CA GLN A 133 31.30 -10.50 7.56
C GLN A 133 31.57 -10.94 9.01
N GLU A 134 31.35 -10.05 9.97
CA GLU A 134 31.36 -10.37 11.40
C GLU A 134 30.28 -11.40 11.74
N LEU A 135 29.04 -11.20 11.28
CA LEU A 135 27.95 -12.16 11.49
C LEU A 135 28.28 -13.53 10.89
N ALA A 136 28.83 -13.57 9.67
CA ALA A 136 29.24 -14.81 9.02
C ALA A 136 30.31 -15.55 9.82
N SER A 137 31.24 -14.81 10.43
CA SER A 137 32.27 -15.39 11.30
C SER A 137 31.67 -15.90 12.61
N TYR A 138 30.76 -15.15 13.23
CA TYR A 138 30.08 -15.50 14.47
C TYR A 138 29.26 -16.80 14.35
N VAL A 139 28.53 -16.97 13.24
CA VAL A 139 27.71 -18.17 13.00
C VAL A 139 28.47 -19.30 12.26
N HIS A 140 29.76 -19.11 11.99
CA HIS A 140 30.59 -20.00 11.17
C HIS A 140 29.92 -20.38 9.83
N ALA A 141 29.36 -19.39 9.15
CA ALA A 141 28.69 -19.59 7.87
C ALA A 141 29.67 -20.15 6.82
N TYR A 142 29.19 -21.09 6.00
CA TYR A 142 29.96 -21.64 4.86
C TYR A 142 30.50 -20.54 3.94
N ALA A 143 29.69 -19.49 3.70
CA ALA A 143 30.10 -18.30 2.98
C ALA A 143 29.24 -17.09 3.40
N GLN A 144 29.84 -15.91 3.38
CA GLN A 144 29.10 -14.65 3.50
C GLN A 144 28.30 -14.44 2.20
N LYS A 145 26.97 -14.34 2.32
CA LYS A 145 26.02 -14.08 1.22
C LYS A 145 24.97 -13.01 1.53
N MET A 146 25.09 -12.33 2.67
CA MET A 146 24.19 -11.25 3.05
C MET A 146 24.64 -9.97 2.35
N GLN A 147 24.01 -9.65 1.23
CA GLN A 147 24.31 -8.46 0.44
C GLN A 147 23.15 -7.48 0.56
N MET A 148 23.27 -6.54 1.50
CA MET A 148 22.31 -5.45 1.63
C MET A 148 22.85 -4.24 0.88
N LYS A 149 22.03 -3.67 0.00
CA LYS A 149 22.37 -2.46 -0.77
C LYS A 149 21.36 -1.37 -0.50
N ARG A 150 21.78 -0.12 -0.70
CA ARG A 150 20.87 1.02 -0.68
C ARG A 150 19.83 0.88 -1.80
N GLU A 151 18.55 0.81 -1.41
CA GLU A 151 17.44 0.72 -2.34
C GLU A 151 16.91 2.11 -2.74
N ALA A 152 16.48 2.91 -1.77
CA ALA A 152 15.81 4.19 -2.05
C ALA A 152 16.37 5.36 -1.22
N LEU A 153 16.38 6.55 -1.81
CA LEU A 153 16.57 7.82 -1.11
C LEU A 153 15.30 8.66 -1.26
N ALA A 154 14.73 9.06 -0.13
CA ALA A 154 13.51 9.85 -0.05
C ALA A 154 13.72 11.05 0.85
N ASN A 155 13.14 12.20 0.50
CA ASN A 155 13.20 13.39 1.34
C ASN A 155 12.19 13.34 2.50
N LYS A 156 11.07 12.64 2.30
CA LYS A 156 9.96 12.48 3.25
C LYS A 156 9.46 11.06 3.22
N GLY A 157 9.07 10.57 4.40
CA GLY A 157 8.42 9.29 4.56
C GLY A 157 7.39 9.34 5.68
N ILE A 158 6.27 8.64 5.49
CA ILE A 158 5.17 8.56 6.46
C ILE A 158 4.89 7.08 6.72
N TRP A 159 4.90 6.67 7.98
CA TRP A 159 4.52 5.33 8.41
C TRP A 159 3.23 5.42 9.23
N THR A 160 2.22 4.67 8.81
CA THR A 160 0.95 4.57 9.54
C THR A 160 0.88 3.31 10.39
N ALA A 161 1.55 2.25 9.96
CA ALA A 161 1.73 1.01 10.71
C ALA A 161 2.83 0.15 10.05
N LYS A 162 3.12 -1.01 10.63
CA LYS A 162 3.97 -2.04 10.01
C LYS A 162 3.42 -2.41 8.62
N LYS A 163 4.29 -2.46 7.61
CA LYS A 163 3.95 -2.68 6.19
C LYS A 163 3.03 -1.62 5.57
N ARG A 164 2.86 -0.45 6.19
CA ARG A 164 1.99 0.63 5.70
C ARG A 164 2.72 1.97 5.72
N TYR A 165 3.30 2.34 4.58
CA TYR A 165 4.13 3.54 4.47
C TYR A 165 4.10 4.19 3.09
N ILE A 166 4.52 5.46 3.05
CA ILE A 166 4.64 6.30 1.88
C ILE A 166 6.04 6.90 1.88
N LEU A 167 6.77 6.82 0.77
CA LEU A 167 8.06 7.47 0.58
C LEU A 167 8.02 8.35 -0.66
N ASN A 168 8.54 9.57 -0.54
CA ASN A 168 8.72 10.48 -1.66
C ASN A 168 10.15 10.32 -2.22
N VAL A 169 10.33 9.38 -3.15
CA VAL A 169 11.63 8.84 -3.58
C VAL A 169 12.22 9.69 -4.72
N TYR A 170 13.47 10.11 -4.56
CA TYR A 170 14.23 10.84 -5.58
C TYR A 170 15.26 9.97 -6.30
N ASN A 171 15.73 8.91 -5.63
CA ASN A 171 16.64 7.95 -6.24
C ASN A 171 16.26 6.54 -5.82
N ASN A 172 16.06 5.65 -6.80
CA ASN A 172 15.76 4.24 -6.56
C ASN A 172 16.76 3.36 -7.33
N GLU A 173 17.52 2.54 -6.62
CA GLU A 173 18.51 1.59 -7.15
C GLU A 173 19.52 2.21 -8.14
N GLY A 174 19.86 3.48 -7.93
CA GLY A 174 20.83 4.25 -8.72
C GLY A 174 20.18 5.11 -9.80
N VAL A 175 18.87 4.95 -10.04
CA VAL A 175 18.10 5.77 -10.96
C VAL A 175 17.59 7.01 -10.24
N SER A 176 18.16 8.17 -10.58
CA SER A 176 17.68 9.47 -10.13
C SER A 176 16.48 9.93 -10.95
N TYR A 177 15.46 10.45 -10.27
CA TYR A 177 14.26 11.00 -10.89
C TYR A 177 14.30 12.53 -10.90
N ASN A 178 13.83 13.13 -12.00
CA ASN A 178 13.67 14.60 -12.09
C ASN A 178 12.54 15.09 -11.18
N GLU A 179 11.44 14.35 -11.15
CA GLU A 179 10.32 14.53 -10.22
C GLU A 179 10.24 13.33 -9.30
N PRO A 180 10.05 13.53 -7.98
CA PRO A 180 10.05 12.42 -7.06
C PRO A 180 8.88 11.47 -7.31
N GLN A 181 9.16 10.18 -7.20
CA GLN A 181 8.17 9.13 -7.34
C GLN A 181 7.69 8.66 -5.97
N MET A 182 6.37 8.62 -5.82
CA MET A 182 5.75 8.18 -4.58
C MET A 182 5.72 6.65 -4.50
N LYS A 183 6.54 6.07 -3.63
CA LYS A 183 6.51 4.64 -3.31
C LYS A 183 5.55 4.41 -2.17
N VAL A 184 4.47 3.68 -2.44
CA VAL A 184 3.38 3.43 -1.49
C VAL A 184 3.28 1.94 -1.20
N MET A 185 3.25 1.57 0.08
CA MET A 185 3.13 0.20 0.54
C MET A 185 1.94 0.04 1.50
N GLY A 186 1.14 -1.00 1.30
CA GLY A 186 0.07 -1.44 2.20
C GLY A 186 -1.14 -0.51 2.41
N LEU A 187 -1.16 0.68 1.82
CA LEU A 187 -2.25 1.66 1.93
C LEU A 187 -3.42 1.37 0.99
N GLU A 188 -4.59 1.92 1.32
CA GLU A 188 -5.85 1.66 0.63
C GLU A 188 -5.81 1.99 -0.85
N MET A 189 -5.06 3.02 -1.25
CA MET A 189 -4.92 3.44 -2.65
C MET A 189 -4.27 2.42 -3.58
N ILE A 190 -3.54 1.43 -3.05
CA ILE A 190 -2.97 0.33 -3.84
C ILE A 190 -3.76 -0.98 -3.71
N LYS A 191 -4.71 -1.06 -2.77
CA LYS A 191 -5.54 -2.25 -2.58
C LYS A 191 -6.56 -2.35 -3.70
N SER A 192 -6.67 -3.53 -4.31
CA SER A 192 -7.68 -3.82 -5.33
C SER A 192 -9.11 -3.75 -4.81
N SER A 193 -9.28 -3.69 -3.48
CA SER A 193 -10.58 -3.57 -2.81
C SER A 193 -11.09 -2.15 -2.64
N THR A 194 -10.32 -1.14 -3.06
CA THR A 194 -10.68 0.27 -2.94
C THR A 194 -11.24 0.75 -4.29
N PRO A 195 -12.34 1.54 -4.31
CA PRO A 195 -12.93 2.03 -5.54
C PRO A 195 -11.92 2.80 -6.41
N SER A 196 -12.00 2.69 -7.74
CA SER A 196 -10.99 3.26 -8.65
C SER A 196 -10.90 4.79 -8.55
N ALA A 197 -12.04 5.48 -8.53
CA ALA A 197 -12.09 6.94 -8.39
C ALA A 197 -11.41 7.39 -7.07
N VAL A 198 -11.71 6.67 -5.98
CA VAL A 198 -11.14 6.92 -4.66
C VAL A 198 -9.62 6.67 -4.65
N ARG A 199 -9.14 5.60 -5.31
CA ARG A 199 -7.69 5.32 -5.37
C ARG A 199 -6.91 6.46 -6.03
N GLN A 200 -7.45 7.07 -7.09
CA GLN A 200 -6.82 8.20 -7.75
C GLN A 200 -6.77 9.43 -6.83
N LYS A 201 -7.92 9.80 -6.26
CA LYS A 201 -8.05 10.96 -5.38
C LYS A 201 -7.21 10.84 -4.11
N MET A 202 -7.04 9.61 -3.60
CA MET A 202 -6.07 9.34 -2.53
C MET A 202 -4.63 9.66 -2.95
N ARG A 203 -4.21 9.33 -4.18
CA ARG A 203 -2.85 9.67 -4.64
C ARG A 203 -2.65 11.18 -4.68
N GLU A 204 -3.65 11.90 -5.18
CA GLU A 204 -3.65 13.36 -5.26
C GLU A 204 -3.58 13.98 -3.86
N SER A 205 -4.42 13.53 -2.93
CA SER A 205 -4.40 13.99 -1.54
C SER A 205 -3.04 13.77 -0.86
N ILE A 206 -2.38 12.64 -1.10
CA ILE A 206 -1.06 12.38 -0.52
C ILE A 206 0.01 13.26 -1.17
N LYS A 207 -0.10 13.57 -2.47
CA LYS A 207 0.80 14.53 -3.11
C LYS A 207 0.69 15.91 -2.48
N ILE A 208 -0.53 16.33 -2.14
CA ILE A 208 -0.80 17.57 -1.40
C ILE A 208 -0.18 17.47 -0.01
N MET A 209 -0.44 16.41 0.76
CA MET A 209 0.16 16.22 2.09
C MET A 209 1.70 16.24 2.08
N MET A 210 2.33 15.72 1.02
CA MET A 210 3.78 15.66 0.91
C MET A 210 4.41 17.02 0.58
N ASN A 211 3.70 17.94 -0.07
CA ASN A 211 4.29 19.16 -0.64
C ASN A 211 3.59 20.48 -0.24
N GLY A 212 2.36 20.41 0.24
CA GLY A 212 1.51 21.54 0.61
C GLY A 212 1.25 21.62 2.11
N SER A 213 0.15 22.28 2.47
CA SER A 213 -0.27 22.62 3.82
C SER A 213 -1.53 21.88 4.28
N GLU A 214 -1.88 22.03 5.56
CA GLU A 214 -3.11 21.49 6.14
C GLU A 214 -4.37 22.13 5.53
N ASP A 215 -4.35 23.43 5.23
CA ASP A 215 -5.48 24.10 4.56
C ASP A 215 -5.68 23.58 3.12
N ASP A 216 -4.59 23.27 2.39
CA ASP A 216 -4.68 22.74 1.02
C ASP A 216 -5.41 21.39 0.98
N ILE A 217 -5.15 20.54 1.97
CA ILE A 217 -5.81 19.23 2.05
C ILE A 217 -7.27 19.36 2.48
N HIS A 218 -7.62 20.29 3.37
CA HIS A 218 -9.02 20.56 3.73
C HIS A 218 -9.84 20.99 2.51
N ASN A 219 -9.34 21.97 1.75
CA ASN A 219 -9.99 22.43 0.52
C ASN A 219 -10.19 21.28 -0.47
N PHE A 220 -9.16 20.44 -0.66
CA PHE A 220 -9.24 19.28 -1.54
C PHE A 220 -10.30 18.26 -1.08
N ILE A 221 -10.42 18.02 0.22
CA ILE A 221 -11.41 17.09 0.77
C ILE A 221 -12.83 17.61 0.50
N ASP A 222 -13.08 18.90 0.69
CA ASP A 222 -14.40 19.52 0.49
C ASP A 222 -14.81 19.52 -1.00
N ASP A 223 -13.88 19.85 -1.89
CA ASP A 223 -14.08 19.78 -3.35
C ASP A 223 -14.39 18.33 -3.78
N PHE A 224 -13.60 17.38 -3.28
CA PHE A 224 -13.79 15.98 -3.64
C PHE A 224 -15.09 15.41 -3.06
N LYS A 225 -15.52 15.84 -1.87
CA LYS A 225 -16.82 15.44 -1.30
C LYS A 225 -17.98 15.86 -2.18
N SER A 226 -17.89 17.04 -2.79
CA SER A 226 -18.89 17.56 -3.73
C SER A 226 -18.88 16.79 -5.06
N GLU A 227 -17.69 16.50 -5.60
CA GLU A 227 -17.50 15.68 -6.80
C GLU A 227 -18.02 14.25 -6.59
N PHE A 228 -17.70 13.63 -5.45
CA PHE A 228 -18.00 12.24 -5.13
C PHE A 228 -19.50 11.93 -5.17
N LYS A 229 -20.35 12.89 -4.78
CA LYS A 229 -21.82 12.74 -4.83
C LYS A 229 -22.37 12.66 -6.25
N ASN A 230 -21.62 13.15 -7.23
CA ASN A 230 -22.01 13.14 -8.65
C ASN A 230 -21.43 11.95 -9.41
N LEU A 231 -20.54 11.16 -8.81
CA LEU A 231 -19.92 10.01 -9.47
C LEU A 231 -20.90 8.84 -9.64
N PRO A 232 -20.73 8.03 -10.70
CA PRO A 232 -21.49 6.80 -10.88
C PRO A 232 -21.28 5.83 -9.71
N VAL A 233 -22.35 5.14 -9.31
CA VAL A 233 -22.34 4.16 -8.21
C VAL A 233 -21.27 3.09 -8.43
N GLU A 234 -21.09 2.67 -9.68
CA GLU A 234 -20.11 1.66 -10.07
C GLU A 234 -18.65 2.07 -9.78
N GLU A 235 -18.34 3.36 -9.79
CA GLU A 235 -16.98 3.88 -9.60
C GLU A 235 -16.63 4.10 -8.13
N ILE A 236 -17.65 4.34 -7.29
CA ILE A 236 -17.50 4.58 -5.86
C ILE A 236 -17.73 3.33 -5.00
N SER A 237 -18.28 2.26 -5.58
CA SER A 237 -18.56 1.00 -4.86
C SER A 237 -17.29 0.19 -4.59
N PHE A 238 -17.25 -0.49 -3.45
CA PHE A 238 -16.10 -1.30 -3.04
C PHE A 238 -16.04 -2.64 -3.81
N PRO A 239 -14.97 -2.91 -4.56
CA PRO A 239 -14.77 -4.22 -5.18
C PRO A 239 -14.39 -5.31 -4.13
N ARG A 240 -15.03 -6.48 -4.21
CA ARG A 240 -14.75 -7.66 -3.37
C ARG A 240 -14.94 -8.96 -4.14
N GLY A 241 -14.15 -9.98 -3.80
CA GLY A 241 -14.47 -11.36 -4.16
C GLY A 241 -15.48 -11.93 -3.18
N VAL A 242 -16.46 -12.69 -3.65
CA VAL A 242 -17.51 -13.27 -2.81
C VAL A 242 -17.28 -14.76 -2.64
N ASN A 243 -17.25 -15.22 -1.39
CA ASN A 243 -17.28 -16.62 -1.03
C ASN A 243 -18.23 -16.86 0.15
N GLY A 244 -18.76 -18.07 0.28
CA GLY A 244 -19.65 -18.52 1.33
C GLY A 244 -21.13 -18.21 1.08
N LEU A 245 -21.57 -17.92 -0.15
CA LEU A 245 -22.97 -17.56 -0.44
C LEU A 245 -23.94 -18.62 0.10
N LYS A 246 -23.67 -19.90 -0.19
CA LYS A 246 -24.48 -21.03 0.28
C LYS A 246 -24.44 -21.20 1.81
N ASN A 247 -23.29 -20.91 2.42
CA ASN A 247 -23.11 -21.08 3.86
C ASN A 247 -23.86 -20.02 4.66
N TYR A 248 -23.89 -18.79 4.14
CA TYR A 248 -24.52 -17.65 4.78
C TYR A 248 -25.98 -17.43 4.37
N SER A 249 -26.46 -18.05 3.27
CA SER A 249 -27.88 -18.01 2.90
C SER A 249 -28.76 -18.72 3.92
N ASP A 250 -29.96 -18.17 4.14
CA ASP A 250 -31.01 -18.71 5.01
C ASP A 250 -32.36 -18.61 4.28
N SER A 251 -33.18 -19.66 4.34
CA SER A 251 -34.44 -19.70 3.60
C SER A 251 -35.55 -18.85 4.23
N VAL A 252 -35.43 -18.52 5.52
CA VAL A 252 -36.45 -17.77 6.27
C VAL A 252 -36.05 -16.30 6.40
N MET A 253 -34.81 -16.05 6.81
CA MET A 253 -34.27 -14.70 7.10
C MET A 253 -33.43 -14.12 5.96
N LEU A 254 -33.40 -14.76 4.79
CA LEU A 254 -32.49 -14.52 3.65
C LEU A 254 -31.01 -14.85 3.94
N TYR A 255 -30.48 -14.39 5.08
CA TYR A 255 -29.09 -14.61 5.46
C TYR A 255 -28.92 -14.79 6.98
N LYS A 256 -27.82 -15.44 7.38
CA LYS A 256 -27.50 -15.73 8.79
C LYS A 256 -26.88 -14.53 9.52
N LYS A 257 -27.04 -14.47 10.84
CA LYS A 257 -26.32 -13.49 11.68
C LYS A 257 -24.80 -13.65 11.53
N GLY A 258 -24.07 -12.55 11.40
CA GLY A 258 -22.62 -12.56 11.16
C GLY A 258 -22.21 -12.69 9.70
N THR A 259 -23.16 -12.68 8.75
CA THR A 259 -22.84 -12.68 7.32
C THR A 259 -21.99 -11.46 6.94
N PRO A 260 -20.84 -11.64 6.26
CA PRO A 260 -20.02 -10.53 5.78
C PRO A 260 -20.82 -9.57 4.89
N ILE A 261 -20.55 -8.28 5.01
CA ILE A 261 -21.37 -7.22 4.41
C ILE A 261 -21.61 -7.36 2.89
N HIS A 262 -20.57 -7.74 2.15
CA HIS A 262 -20.62 -7.92 0.70
C HIS A 262 -21.29 -9.25 0.29
N VAL A 263 -21.22 -10.28 1.14
CA VAL A 263 -21.96 -11.54 0.95
C VAL A 263 -23.44 -11.30 1.19
N LYS A 264 -23.76 -10.52 2.23
CA LYS A 264 -25.14 -10.10 2.54
C LYS A 264 -25.75 -9.35 1.35
N GLY A 265 -25.06 -8.33 0.85
CA GLY A 265 -25.53 -7.57 -0.31
C GLY A 265 -25.70 -8.44 -1.58
N ALA A 266 -24.88 -9.48 -1.74
CA ALA A 266 -25.01 -10.40 -2.87
C ALA A 266 -26.23 -11.33 -2.76
N ILE A 267 -26.54 -11.81 -1.54
CA ILE A 267 -27.75 -12.60 -1.28
C ILE A 267 -29.00 -11.75 -1.55
N ILE A 268 -29.02 -10.51 -1.07
CA ILE A 268 -30.11 -9.55 -1.30
C ILE A 268 -30.31 -9.30 -2.80
N TYR A 269 -29.22 -9.04 -3.53
CA TYR A 269 -29.25 -8.87 -4.98
C TYR A 269 -29.88 -10.07 -5.69
N ASN A 270 -29.39 -11.28 -5.40
CA ASN A 270 -29.91 -12.50 -6.03
C ASN A 270 -31.39 -12.74 -5.71
N TYR A 271 -31.82 -12.43 -4.48
CA TYR A 271 -33.22 -12.51 -4.08
C TYR A 271 -34.09 -11.56 -4.91
N PHE A 272 -33.73 -10.27 -4.99
CA PHE A 272 -34.51 -9.26 -5.71
C PHE A 272 -34.48 -9.44 -7.24
N ILE A 273 -33.39 -9.95 -7.81
CA ILE A 273 -33.35 -10.34 -9.23
C ILE A 273 -34.42 -11.38 -9.53
N LYS A 274 -34.52 -12.43 -8.70
CA LYS A 274 -35.54 -13.48 -8.86
C LYS A 274 -36.94 -12.96 -8.59
N GLN A 275 -37.13 -12.19 -7.52
CA GLN A 275 -38.45 -11.65 -7.14
C GLN A 275 -39.03 -10.74 -8.23
N LYS A 276 -38.19 -9.96 -8.91
CA LYS A 276 -38.58 -9.05 -10.01
C LYS A 276 -38.52 -9.70 -11.40
N ASN A 277 -38.23 -11.01 -11.51
CA ASN A 277 -38.07 -11.73 -12.79
C ASN A 277 -37.04 -11.07 -13.75
N LEU A 278 -35.93 -10.60 -13.19
CA LEU A 278 -34.85 -9.90 -13.91
C LEU A 278 -33.67 -10.81 -14.28
N ASP A 279 -33.78 -12.11 -13.99
CA ASP A 279 -32.77 -13.15 -14.19
C ASP A 279 -32.37 -13.35 -15.67
N LYS A 280 -33.26 -13.00 -16.61
CA LYS A 280 -32.95 -13.00 -18.05
C LYS A 280 -32.07 -11.82 -18.50
N LYS A 281 -32.06 -10.72 -17.73
CA LYS A 281 -31.36 -9.48 -18.08
C LYS A 281 -30.08 -9.29 -17.27
N TYR A 282 -30.08 -9.72 -16.02
CA TYR A 282 -28.97 -9.56 -15.09
C TYR A 282 -28.52 -10.92 -14.54
N PRO A 283 -27.21 -11.22 -14.60
CA PRO A 283 -26.71 -12.48 -14.08
C PRO A 283 -26.81 -12.51 -12.55
N LEU A 284 -27.17 -13.67 -12.00
CA LEU A 284 -27.06 -13.92 -10.57
C LEU A 284 -25.58 -13.97 -10.16
N ILE A 285 -25.27 -13.43 -8.98
CA ILE A 285 -23.93 -13.50 -8.39
C ILE A 285 -23.65 -14.94 -7.94
N GLN A 286 -22.51 -15.48 -8.37
CA GLN A 286 -22.06 -16.83 -8.04
C GLN A 286 -20.88 -16.86 -7.08
N GLU A 287 -20.63 -18.04 -6.52
CA GLU A 287 -19.51 -18.31 -5.62
C GLU A 287 -18.17 -18.13 -6.34
N GLY A 288 -17.21 -17.44 -5.73
CA GLY A 288 -15.89 -17.17 -6.32
C GLY A 288 -15.85 -15.97 -7.27
N GLU A 289 -16.98 -15.33 -7.57
CA GLU A 289 -17.01 -14.16 -8.45
C GLU A 289 -16.52 -12.87 -7.76
N LYS A 290 -16.15 -11.89 -8.59
CA LYS A 290 -15.91 -10.52 -8.14
C LYS A 290 -17.18 -9.70 -8.31
N LEU A 291 -17.48 -8.93 -7.29
CA LEU A 291 -18.61 -8.01 -7.23
C LEU A 291 -18.16 -6.66 -6.68
N LYS A 292 -19.10 -5.72 -6.66
CA LYS A 292 -18.99 -4.45 -5.95
C LYS A 292 -20.10 -4.36 -4.91
N PHE A 293 -19.86 -3.65 -3.82
CA PHE A 293 -20.89 -3.36 -2.83
C PHE A 293 -20.91 -1.88 -2.45
N ILE A 294 -22.08 -1.40 -2.05
CA ILE A 294 -22.32 -0.01 -1.66
C ILE A 294 -23.32 0.09 -0.51
N TYR A 295 -23.13 1.08 0.35
CA TYR A 295 -24.03 1.38 1.46
C TYR A 295 -25.34 2.02 0.98
N LEU A 296 -26.41 1.73 1.72
CA LEU A 296 -27.76 2.23 1.47
C LEU A 296 -28.30 2.96 2.69
N LYS A 297 -29.00 4.07 2.46
CA LYS A 297 -29.76 4.82 3.45
C LYS A 297 -30.97 4.01 3.90
N GLN A 298 -31.36 4.14 5.16
CA GLN A 298 -32.58 3.53 5.69
C GLN A 298 -33.62 4.60 6.02
N PRO A 299 -34.92 4.37 5.76
CA PRO A 299 -35.51 3.17 5.13
C PRO A 299 -35.32 3.13 3.61
N ASN A 300 -35.28 1.91 3.04
CA ASN A 300 -35.24 1.67 1.59
C ASN A 300 -36.01 0.38 1.22
N PRO A 301 -36.34 0.14 -0.07
CA PRO A 301 -37.11 -1.03 -0.51
C PRO A 301 -36.49 -2.38 -0.16
N PHE A 302 -35.15 -2.45 -0.04
CA PHE A 302 -34.43 -3.68 0.30
C PHE A 302 -34.41 -3.94 1.81
N LYS A 303 -34.80 -2.95 2.63
CA LYS A 303 -34.82 -3.02 4.10
C LYS A 303 -33.48 -3.43 4.71
N ASP A 304 -32.38 -3.08 4.04
CA ASP A 304 -31.02 -3.39 4.49
C ASP A 304 -30.08 -2.20 4.23
N SER A 305 -28.90 -2.20 4.84
CA SER A 305 -27.94 -1.11 4.75
C SER A 305 -26.93 -1.27 3.60
N VAL A 306 -27.05 -2.33 2.79
CA VAL A 306 -26.09 -2.64 1.72
C VAL A 306 -26.75 -3.38 0.55
N VAL A 307 -26.25 -3.12 -0.64
CA VAL A 307 -26.47 -3.98 -1.82
C VAL A 307 -25.13 -4.31 -2.47
N SER A 308 -25.04 -5.49 -3.08
CA SER A 308 -23.91 -5.87 -3.94
C SER A 308 -24.39 -6.17 -5.35
N PHE A 309 -23.50 -6.01 -6.32
CA PHE A 309 -23.82 -6.21 -7.73
C PHE A 309 -22.55 -6.59 -8.51
N PRO A 310 -22.64 -7.33 -9.63
CA PRO A 310 -21.44 -7.75 -10.36
C PRO A 310 -20.67 -6.56 -10.97
N GLN A 311 -21.28 -5.89 -11.94
CA GLN A 311 -20.66 -4.78 -12.69
C GLN A 311 -21.46 -3.49 -12.58
N ARG A 312 -22.79 -3.58 -12.74
CA ARG A 312 -23.72 -2.46 -12.70
C ARG A 312 -24.87 -2.75 -11.76
N LEU A 313 -25.36 -1.72 -11.09
CA LEU A 313 -26.57 -1.82 -10.28
C LEU A 313 -27.80 -1.77 -11.23
N PRO A 314 -28.72 -2.76 -11.17
CA PRO A 314 -29.92 -2.75 -12.00
C PRO A 314 -30.75 -1.48 -11.78
N LYS A 315 -31.16 -0.82 -12.87
CA LYS A 315 -31.91 0.43 -12.79
C LYS A 315 -33.33 0.19 -12.26
N GLU A 316 -33.89 -0.98 -12.55
CA GLU A 316 -35.19 -1.48 -12.12
C GLU A 316 -35.29 -1.75 -10.60
N PHE A 317 -34.16 -1.69 -9.91
CA PHE A 317 -34.15 -1.67 -8.46
C PHE A 317 -34.49 -0.28 -7.89
N GLU A 318 -34.37 0.79 -8.69
CA GLU A 318 -34.65 2.18 -8.28
C GLU A 318 -33.85 2.60 -7.03
N MET A 319 -32.68 1.99 -6.84
CA MET A 319 -31.87 2.16 -5.62
C MET A 319 -30.99 3.41 -5.61
N GLN A 320 -30.92 4.14 -6.73
CA GLN A 320 -30.04 5.30 -6.89
C GLN A 320 -30.30 6.37 -5.83
N MET A 321 -31.57 6.63 -5.50
CA MET A 321 -31.94 7.62 -4.47
C MET A 321 -31.66 7.16 -3.03
N TYR A 322 -31.46 5.86 -2.83
CA TYR A 322 -31.18 5.26 -1.53
C TYR A 322 -29.70 5.01 -1.30
N ILE A 323 -28.82 5.38 -2.23
CA ILE A 323 -27.37 5.25 -2.04
C ILE A 323 -26.90 6.17 -0.92
N ASP A 324 -26.18 5.61 0.05
CA ASP A 324 -25.58 6.38 1.13
C ASP A 324 -24.18 6.87 0.76
N TYR A 325 -24.14 7.95 -0.02
CA TYR A 325 -22.90 8.60 -0.44
C TYR A 325 -22.06 9.11 0.73
N ASP A 326 -22.70 9.55 1.82
CA ASP A 326 -21.97 10.11 2.96
C ASP A 326 -21.23 9.00 3.72
N THR A 327 -21.90 7.88 4.05
CA THR A 327 -21.24 6.71 4.65
C THR A 327 -20.20 6.10 3.69
N GLN A 328 -20.51 6.04 2.39
CA GLN A 328 -19.59 5.51 1.39
C GLN A 328 -18.32 6.36 1.30
N PHE A 329 -18.43 7.69 1.30
CA PHE A 329 -17.29 8.61 1.29
C PHE A 329 -16.46 8.49 2.56
N GLU A 330 -17.12 8.44 3.72
CA GLU A 330 -16.47 8.32 5.02
C GLU A 330 -15.60 7.05 5.08
N LYS A 331 -16.18 5.90 4.74
CA LYS A 331 -15.51 4.60 4.77
C LYS A 331 -14.46 4.44 3.67
N ALA A 332 -14.73 4.96 2.48
CA ALA A 332 -13.85 4.74 1.32
C ALA A 332 -12.66 5.68 1.32
N PHE A 333 -12.83 6.92 1.78
CA PHE A 333 -11.84 7.99 1.63
C PHE A 333 -11.42 8.62 2.95
N ILE A 334 -12.35 9.13 3.75
CA ILE A 334 -12.01 9.91 4.96
C ILE A 334 -11.27 9.05 5.99
N GLU A 335 -11.79 7.87 6.34
CA GLU A 335 -11.15 6.99 7.32
C GLU A 335 -9.68 6.64 6.94
N PRO A 336 -9.38 6.21 5.70
CA PRO A 336 -7.99 5.97 5.28
C PRO A 336 -7.11 7.22 5.29
N ILE A 337 -7.65 8.39 4.89
CA ILE A 337 -6.90 9.66 4.83
C ILE A 337 -6.61 10.19 6.24
N LYS A 338 -7.57 10.10 7.14
CA LYS A 338 -7.44 10.49 8.54
C LYS A 338 -6.27 9.77 9.22
N VAL A 339 -6.10 8.47 8.97
CA VAL A 339 -4.96 7.71 9.51
C VAL A 339 -3.62 8.31 9.08
N ILE A 340 -3.52 8.85 7.86
CA ILE A 340 -2.30 9.50 7.37
C ILE A 340 -2.13 10.88 8.02
N LEU A 341 -3.20 11.68 8.08
CA LEU A 341 -3.20 13.01 8.69
C LEU A 341 -2.83 12.95 10.18
N ASP A 342 -3.40 12.01 10.92
CA ASP A 342 -3.07 11.79 12.34
C ASP A 342 -1.58 11.50 12.53
N CYS A 343 -0.93 10.75 11.62
CA CYS A 343 0.52 10.49 11.66
C CYS A 343 1.36 11.73 11.34
N MET A 344 0.78 12.70 10.64
CA MET A 344 1.42 14.00 10.36
C MET A 344 1.13 15.04 11.45
N GLY A 345 0.25 14.73 12.41
CA GLY A 345 -0.24 15.68 13.40
C GLY A 345 -1.27 16.67 12.84
N TRP A 346 -1.88 16.39 11.70
CA TRP A 346 -2.89 17.22 11.05
C TRP A 346 -4.31 16.73 11.39
N SER A 347 -5.27 17.62 11.29
CA SER A 347 -6.70 17.35 11.48
C SER A 347 -7.43 17.19 10.15
N ILE A 348 -8.54 16.47 10.15
CA ILE A 348 -9.39 16.26 8.96
C ILE A 348 -10.32 17.46 8.69
N GLU A 349 -10.68 18.19 9.74
CA GLU A 349 -11.56 19.35 9.70
C GLU A 349 -10.85 20.52 10.35
N LYS A 350 -11.06 21.71 9.79
CA LYS A 350 -10.53 22.96 10.34
C LYS A 350 -11.04 23.16 11.76
N LYS A 351 -10.14 23.10 12.73
CA LYS A 351 -10.45 23.49 14.11
C LYS A 351 -10.40 25.01 14.19
N ASN A 352 -11.56 25.63 14.42
CA ASN A 352 -11.61 27.06 14.70
C ASN A 352 -10.79 27.34 15.97
N SER A 353 -9.72 28.12 15.86
CA SER A 353 -8.97 28.64 17.00
C SER A 353 -9.56 29.98 17.42
N LEU A 354 -9.38 30.39 18.68
CA LEU A 354 -9.75 31.74 19.13
C LEU A 354 -9.04 32.84 18.33
N GLU A 355 -7.88 32.52 17.75
CA GLU A 355 -7.12 33.41 16.87
C GLU A 355 -7.82 33.65 15.52
N SER A 356 -8.72 32.78 15.05
CA SER A 356 -9.48 33.05 13.82
C SER A 356 -10.59 34.11 13.98
N PHE A 357 -10.76 34.64 15.20
CA PHE A 357 -11.69 35.74 15.51
C PHE A 357 -11.01 37.12 15.61
N PHE A 358 -9.67 37.17 15.66
CA PHE A 358 -8.88 38.40 15.75
C PHE A 358 -8.03 38.56 14.48
#